data_AF-A0A413HBS4-F1
#
_entry.id   AF-A0A413HBS4-F1
#
_cell.length_a   1.000
_cell.length_b   1.000
_cell.length_c   1.000
_cell.angle_alpha   90.00
_cell.angle_beta   90.00
_cell.angle_gamma   90.00
#
_symmetry.space_group_name_H-M   'P 1'
#
loop_
_entity.id
_entity.type
_entity.pdbx_description
1 polymer ?
#
loop_
_entity_poly.entity_id
_entity_poly.type
_entity_poly.pdbx_seq_one_letter_code
_entity_poly.pdbx_strand_id
1 'polypeptide(L)'
;MYLQSDTETGSGLKYKLGYNTYLAQWRLVPVGEFRLVDMEYVKSEINGDLINRRDQFIKGAVFSGEPFDVEHTITVSETVRESSTFNETNAVSTQNQTSFHWSSQSGQAPLPVVSFSGDLSTTTTSSRTIGYTSTGGYDVTVSQSFKVVIPANTTCRVEVFKMSYNTILTYVATLEKADGAEAGRKFRIRGQWEGIITTFLYYNIYRDEDNELLYTRILDMEE
;
A
#
# COMPACT_ATOMS: atom_id res chain seq x y z
N MET A 1 -15.38 5.92 -18.45
CA MET A 1 -14.73 6.52 -19.64
C MET A 1 -15.19 5.67 -20.77
N TYR A 2 -15.86 6.29 -21.72
CA TYR A 2 -16.49 5.61 -22.82
C TYR A 2 -15.72 5.94 -24.06
N LEU A 3 -15.63 4.98 -24.97
CA LEU A 3 -15.38 5.31 -26.35
C LEU A 3 -16.70 5.90 -26.86
N GLN A 4 -16.64 7.05 -27.52
CA GLN A 4 -17.81 7.77 -28.00
C GLN A 4 -17.52 8.33 -29.38
N SER A 5 -18.54 8.48 -30.22
CA SER A 5 -18.38 9.19 -31.49
C SER A 5 -17.95 10.63 -31.23
N ASP A 6 -17.11 11.16 -32.11
CA ASP A 6 -16.62 12.53 -32.01
C ASP A 6 -17.73 13.56 -32.26
N THR A 7 -18.69 13.21 -33.10
CA THR A 7 -19.89 13.96 -33.48
C THR A 7 -21.07 13.01 -33.77
N GLU A 8 -22.25 13.54 -34.12
CA GLU A 8 -23.42 12.74 -34.48
C GLU A 8 -23.26 11.93 -35.77
N THR A 9 -22.59 12.51 -36.76
CA THR A 9 -22.47 11.96 -38.11
C THR A 9 -21.03 11.57 -38.46
N GLY A 10 -20.09 11.84 -37.55
CA GLY A 10 -18.67 11.53 -37.73
C GLY A 10 -18.36 10.06 -37.51
N SER A 11 -17.32 9.60 -38.20
CA SER A 11 -16.81 8.23 -38.08
C SER A 11 -15.66 8.12 -37.07
N GLY A 12 -15.28 9.21 -36.41
CA GLY A 12 -14.18 9.24 -35.44
C GLY A 12 -14.64 8.81 -34.04
N LEU A 13 -13.79 8.07 -33.32
CA LEU A 13 -14.04 7.67 -31.94
C LEU A 13 -13.05 8.37 -30.99
N LYS A 14 -13.56 8.85 -29.85
CA LYS A 14 -12.78 9.55 -28.82
C LYS A 14 -13.12 9.01 -27.43
N TYR A 15 -12.15 9.01 -26.53
CA TYR A 15 -12.38 8.72 -25.12
C TYR A 15 -12.95 9.96 -24.43
N LYS A 16 -14.06 9.81 -23.70
CA LYS A 16 -14.66 10.89 -22.91
C LYS A 16 -14.98 10.48 -21.47
N LEU A 17 -14.85 11.46 -20.57
CA LEU A 17 -15.23 11.38 -19.16
C LEU A 17 -16.66 11.94 -19.02
N GLY A 18 -17.62 11.09 -18.67
CA GLY A 18 -19.02 11.48 -18.41
C GLY A 18 -20.06 10.85 -19.33
N TYR A 19 -21.33 10.94 -18.91
CA TYR A 19 -22.48 10.27 -19.53
C TYR A 19 -23.47 11.23 -20.21
N ASN A 20 -23.27 12.54 -20.10
CA ASN A 20 -24.24 13.55 -20.54
C ASN A 20 -24.10 13.87 -22.03
N THR A 21 -24.43 12.89 -22.86
CA THR A 21 -24.45 13.04 -24.31
C THR A 21 -25.40 12.03 -24.92
N TYR A 22 -26.11 12.46 -25.94
CA TYR A 22 -27.02 11.64 -26.74
C TYR A 22 -26.28 10.85 -27.84
N LEU A 23 -24.95 10.99 -27.90
CA LEU A 23 -24.09 10.25 -28.82
C LEU A 23 -23.91 8.81 -28.36
N ALA A 24 -23.70 7.90 -29.31
CA ALA A 24 -23.45 6.50 -29.03
C ALA A 24 -22.19 6.31 -28.18
N GLN A 25 -22.30 5.46 -27.16
CA GLN A 25 -21.24 5.17 -26.20
C GLN A 25 -20.93 3.67 -26.22
N TRP A 26 -19.65 3.34 -26.17
CA TRP A 26 -19.15 1.98 -26.07
C TRP A 26 -18.28 1.84 -24.82
N ARG A 27 -18.44 0.71 -24.13
CA ARG A 27 -17.59 0.29 -23.03
C ARG A 27 -16.83 -0.96 -23.46
N LEU A 28 -15.52 -0.95 -23.27
CA LEU A 28 -14.69 -2.14 -23.47
C LEU A 28 -14.79 -3.01 -22.22
N VAL A 29 -15.26 -4.24 -22.40
CA VAL A 29 -15.38 -5.25 -21.33
C VAL A 29 -14.59 -6.47 -21.77
N PRO A 30 -13.47 -6.82 -21.11
CA PRO A 30 -12.75 -8.04 -21.43
C PRO A 30 -13.61 -9.27 -21.11
N VAL A 31 -13.46 -10.32 -21.92
CA VAL A 31 -14.23 -11.57 -21.79
C VAL A 31 -13.30 -12.76 -21.70
N GLY A 32 -13.53 -13.63 -20.70
CA GLY A 32 -12.78 -14.86 -20.47
C GLY A 32 -12.10 -14.90 -19.11
N GLU A 33 -11.14 -15.81 -18.98
CA GLU A 33 -10.33 -15.99 -17.78
C GLU A 33 -9.02 -15.22 -17.88
N PHE A 34 -8.63 -14.54 -16.81
CA PHE A 34 -7.43 -13.72 -16.77
C PHE A 34 -6.64 -13.94 -15.48
N ARG A 35 -5.34 -13.67 -15.56
CA ARG A 35 -4.42 -13.65 -14.41
C ARG A 35 -3.62 -12.35 -14.37
N LEU A 36 -3.31 -11.91 -13.15
CA LEU A 36 -2.41 -10.79 -12.91
C LEU A 36 -0.98 -11.31 -13.07
N VAL A 37 -0.21 -10.68 -13.96
CA VAL A 37 1.17 -11.07 -14.23
C VAL A 37 2.15 -10.10 -13.59
N ASP A 38 1.79 -8.83 -13.51
CA ASP A 38 2.67 -7.77 -13.01
C ASP A 38 1.87 -6.58 -12.49
N MET A 39 2.45 -5.86 -11.54
CA MET A 39 1.87 -4.67 -10.90
C MET A 39 2.96 -3.66 -10.62
N GLU A 40 2.88 -2.51 -11.28
CA GLU A 40 3.79 -1.38 -11.10
C GLU A 40 3.06 -0.26 -10.34
N TYR A 41 3.73 0.38 -9.39
CA TYR A 41 3.23 1.57 -8.70
C TYR A 41 4.03 2.80 -9.14
N VAL A 42 3.33 3.90 -9.38
CA VAL A 42 3.95 5.17 -9.74
C VAL A 42 3.37 6.26 -8.84
N LYS A 43 4.23 7.22 -8.46
CA LYS A 43 3.81 8.43 -7.78
C LYS A 43 3.58 9.52 -8.83
N SER A 44 2.35 9.96 -8.99
CA SER A 44 1.94 11.00 -9.92
C SER A 44 1.29 12.17 -9.19
N GLU A 45 1.96 13.33 -9.23
CA GLU A 45 1.45 14.57 -8.63
C GLU A 45 0.14 15.04 -9.29
N ILE A 46 -0.10 14.66 -10.54
CA ILE A 46 -1.29 15.03 -11.31
C ILE A 46 -2.51 14.18 -10.90
N ASN A 47 -2.29 12.96 -10.41
CA ASN A 47 -3.37 12.02 -10.09
C ASN A 47 -3.81 12.07 -8.61
N GLY A 48 -3.29 13.03 -7.84
CA GLY A 48 -3.56 13.14 -6.40
C GLY A 48 -2.91 12.02 -5.58
N ASP A 49 -1.82 11.42 -6.10
CA ASP A 49 -1.09 10.39 -5.38
C ASP A 49 -0.42 10.98 -4.13
N LEU A 50 -0.52 10.26 -3.02
CA LEU A 50 -0.08 10.70 -1.70
C LEU A 50 0.63 9.55 -0.98
N ILE A 51 1.70 9.89 -0.28
CA ILE A 51 2.30 9.05 0.75
C ILE A 51 2.44 9.93 1.97
N ASN A 52 1.66 9.65 3.02
CA ASN A 52 1.66 10.42 4.25
C ASN A 52 1.99 9.51 5.43
N ARG A 53 3.10 9.81 6.11
CA ARG A 53 3.54 9.04 7.27
C ARG A 53 2.57 9.27 8.44
N ARG A 54 2.06 8.17 8.99
CA ARG A 54 1.16 8.12 10.14
C ARG A 54 1.45 6.86 10.93
N ASP A 55 2.46 6.95 11.79
CA ASP A 55 2.95 5.82 12.57
C ASP A 55 1.90 5.31 13.56
N GLN A 56 1.91 4.01 13.79
CA GLN A 56 1.00 3.34 14.71
C GLN A 56 1.73 3.08 16.01
N PHE A 57 1.23 3.67 17.11
CA PHE A 57 1.73 3.37 18.44
C PHE A 57 1.44 1.92 18.79
N ILE A 58 2.45 1.25 19.35
CA ILE A 58 2.38 -0.17 19.73
C ILE A 58 2.36 -0.33 21.23
N LYS A 59 3.38 0.23 21.89
CA LYS A 59 3.60 0.02 23.31
C LYS A 59 4.46 1.13 23.88
N GLY A 60 4.26 1.45 25.15
CA GLY A 60 5.09 2.39 25.88
C GLY A 60 5.41 1.87 27.28
N ALA A 61 6.55 2.31 27.82
CA ALA A 61 6.96 2.04 29.19
C ALA A 61 7.77 3.21 29.75
N VAL A 62 7.65 3.47 31.05
CA VAL A 62 8.49 4.43 31.76
C VAL A 62 9.46 3.66 32.63
N PHE A 63 10.74 4.06 32.56
CA PHE A 63 11.82 3.49 33.34
C PHE A 63 12.38 4.58 34.26
N SER A 64 12.41 4.30 35.56
CA SER A 64 13.01 5.19 36.55
C SER A 64 14.52 5.31 36.33
N GLY A 65 15.06 6.51 36.58
CA GLY A 65 16.50 6.72 36.49
C GLY A 65 17.27 6.01 37.60
N GLU A 66 18.36 5.35 37.22
CA GLU A 66 19.31 4.68 38.12
C GLU A 66 20.69 5.35 38.06
N PRO A 67 21.58 5.21 39.07
CA PRO A 67 22.88 5.89 39.09
C PRO A 67 23.85 5.52 37.96
N PHE A 68 23.53 4.48 37.17
CA PHE A 68 24.31 3.92 36.07
C PHE A 68 23.37 3.56 34.92
N ASP A 69 23.93 3.37 33.73
CA ASP A 69 23.15 2.95 32.55
C ASP A 69 22.57 1.54 32.78
N VAL A 70 21.28 1.37 32.48
CA VAL A 70 20.57 0.08 32.66
C VAL A 70 19.98 -0.40 31.35
N GLU A 71 20.26 -1.65 31.02
CA GLU A 71 19.64 -2.33 29.88
C GLU A 71 18.32 -3.00 30.28
N HIS A 72 17.26 -2.71 29.53
CA HIS A 72 15.95 -3.35 29.67
C HIS A 72 15.60 -4.12 28.40
N THR A 73 14.95 -5.27 28.58
CA THR A 73 14.36 -6.03 27.46
C THR A 73 12.90 -5.63 27.29
N ILE A 74 12.54 -5.20 26.09
CA ILE A 74 11.16 -4.89 25.71
C ILE A 74 10.67 -5.96 24.74
N THR A 75 9.55 -6.57 25.07
CA THR A 75 8.84 -7.52 24.20
C THR A 75 7.54 -6.90 23.71
N VAL A 76 7.35 -6.98 22.40
CA VAL A 76 6.16 -6.55 21.65
C VAL A 76 5.49 -7.79 21.07
N SER A 77 4.16 -7.86 21.18
CA SER A 77 3.32 -8.89 20.57
C SER A 77 1.91 -8.34 20.33
N GLU A 78 1.83 -7.32 19.48
CA GLU A 78 0.62 -6.54 19.24
C GLU A 78 0.22 -6.61 17.76
N THR A 79 -0.96 -6.14 17.42
CA THR A 79 -1.43 -6.04 16.03
C THR A 79 -1.46 -4.60 15.54
N VAL A 80 -1.07 -4.40 14.28
CA VAL A 80 -1.21 -3.12 13.56
C VAL A 80 -2.25 -3.25 12.45
N ARG A 81 -2.86 -2.11 12.12
CA ARG A 81 -3.86 -2.03 11.06
C ARG A 81 -3.18 -1.76 9.73
N GLU A 82 -3.47 -2.58 8.74
CA GLU A 82 -3.16 -2.29 7.34
C GLU A 82 -4.43 -2.26 6.50
N SER A 83 -4.33 -1.75 5.28
CA SER A 83 -5.44 -1.81 4.33
C SER A 83 -4.95 -1.79 2.90
N SER A 84 -5.79 -2.33 2.01
CA SER A 84 -5.54 -2.29 0.57
C SER A 84 -6.85 -2.38 -0.18
N THR A 85 -7.03 -1.46 -1.13
CA THR A 85 -8.15 -1.44 -2.06
C THR A 85 -7.64 -1.01 -3.42
N PHE A 86 -7.95 -1.79 -4.45
CA PHE A 86 -7.64 -1.47 -5.85
C PHE A 86 -8.88 -0.92 -6.53
N ASN A 87 -8.82 0.35 -6.94
CA ASN A 87 -9.87 1.02 -7.70
C ASN A 87 -9.44 1.14 -9.15
N GLU A 88 -10.26 0.68 -10.08
CA GLU A 88 -9.96 0.76 -11.51
C GLU A 88 -10.27 2.15 -12.06
N THR A 89 -9.42 2.65 -12.96
CA THR A 89 -9.78 3.86 -13.70
C THR A 89 -10.74 3.50 -14.83
N ASN A 90 -11.53 4.50 -15.16
CA ASN A 90 -12.71 4.51 -16.02
C ASN A 90 -12.63 3.83 -17.42
N ALA A 91 -11.48 3.32 -17.88
CA ALA A 91 -11.26 2.83 -19.25
C ALA A 91 -11.71 1.38 -19.49
N VAL A 92 -11.34 0.49 -18.58
CA VAL A 92 -11.51 -0.96 -18.68
C VAL A 92 -11.86 -1.44 -17.28
N SER A 93 -13.00 -2.10 -17.13
CA SER A 93 -13.42 -2.66 -15.85
C SER A 93 -13.20 -4.17 -15.86
N THR A 94 -12.44 -4.65 -14.89
CA THR A 94 -12.22 -6.09 -14.64
C THR A 94 -12.91 -6.55 -13.36
N GLN A 95 -13.25 -5.62 -12.47
CA GLN A 95 -14.03 -5.90 -11.27
C GLN A 95 -15.54 -5.90 -11.57
N ASN A 96 -16.29 -6.79 -10.90
CA ASN A 96 -17.75 -6.86 -10.94
C ASN A 96 -18.37 -7.04 -12.35
N GLN A 97 -17.66 -7.70 -13.28
CA GLN A 97 -18.19 -8.06 -14.60
C GLN A 97 -18.47 -9.56 -14.66
N THR A 98 -19.66 -9.95 -15.14
CA THR A 98 -20.01 -11.37 -15.30
C THR A 98 -19.23 -12.07 -16.41
N SER A 99 -18.70 -11.32 -17.38
CA SER A 99 -17.91 -11.87 -18.48
C SER A 99 -16.41 -11.94 -18.18
N PHE A 100 -15.96 -11.34 -17.07
CA PHE A 100 -14.56 -11.36 -16.65
C PHE A 100 -14.40 -12.32 -15.48
N HIS A 101 -13.49 -13.28 -15.62
CA HIS A 101 -13.20 -14.24 -14.58
C HIS A 101 -11.73 -14.19 -14.21
N TRP A 102 -11.44 -14.21 -12.91
CA TRP A 102 -10.08 -14.45 -12.43
C TRP A 102 -9.82 -15.95 -12.46
N SER A 103 -8.68 -16.35 -13.04
CA SER A 103 -8.23 -17.73 -12.97
C SER A 103 -8.05 -18.18 -11.50
N SER A 104 -8.07 -19.49 -11.27
CA SER A 104 -7.95 -20.11 -9.94
C SER A 104 -6.69 -19.71 -9.15
N GLN A 105 -5.65 -19.21 -9.83
CA GLN A 105 -4.56 -18.46 -9.23
C GLN A 105 -4.97 -16.98 -9.17
N SER A 106 -5.76 -16.63 -8.16
CA SER A 106 -6.20 -15.25 -7.94
C SER A 106 -4.99 -14.30 -7.91
N GLY A 107 -5.10 -13.20 -8.66
CA GLY A 107 -4.04 -12.23 -8.92
C GLY A 107 -3.51 -11.58 -7.64
N GLN A 108 -2.53 -12.23 -7.02
CA GLN A 108 -1.77 -11.69 -5.90
C GLN A 108 -1.00 -10.48 -6.40
N ALA A 109 -1.46 -9.29 -6.02
CA ALA A 109 -0.79 -8.05 -6.32
C ALA A 109 0.27 -7.81 -5.23
N PRO A 110 1.55 -7.62 -5.59
CA PRO A 110 2.54 -7.14 -4.63
C PRO A 110 2.09 -5.77 -4.11
N LEU A 111 2.24 -5.54 -2.81
CA LEU A 111 1.99 -4.23 -2.20
C LEU A 111 3.11 -3.24 -2.58
N PRO A 112 2.88 -1.92 -2.55
CA PRO A 112 3.94 -0.96 -2.78
C PRO A 112 4.98 -0.98 -1.66
N VAL A 113 6.23 -0.74 -2.03
CA VAL A 113 7.35 -0.64 -1.08
C VAL A 113 7.66 0.83 -0.85
N VAL A 114 7.58 1.28 0.40
CA VAL A 114 7.94 2.64 0.80
C VAL A 114 9.17 2.60 1.69
N SER A 115 10.16 3.43 1.36
CA SER A 115 11.41 3.54 2.12
C SER A 115 11.19 4.25 3.46
N PHE A 116 12.22 4.23 4.32
CA PHE A 116 12.20 4.98 5.57
C PHE A 116 11.99 6.50 5.37
N SER A 117 12.54 7.07 4.29
CA SER A 117 12.34 8.48 3.93
C SER A 117 10.92 8.79 3.46
N GLY A 118 10.07 7.78 3.24
CA GLY A 118 8.73 7.94 2.71
C GLY A 118 8.67 7.98 1.18
N ASP A 119 9.75 7.55 0.50
CA ASP A 119 9.80 7.48 -0.95
C ASP A 119 9.27 6.14 -1.46
N LEU A 120 8.51 6.16 -2.55
CA LEU A 120 8.06 4.96 -3.24
C LEU A 120 9.23 4.30 -3.97
N SER A 121 9.50 3.03 -3.69
CA SER A 121 10.40 2.23 -4.51
C SER A 121 9.68 1.75 -5.77
N THR A 122 10.30 2.02 -6.93
CA THR A 122 9.82 1.56 -8.24
C THR A 122 10.64 0.38 -8.78
N THR A 123 11.74 0.02 -8.11
CA THR A 123 12.66 -1.04 -8.52
C THR A 123 12.59 -2.27 -7.62
N THR A 124 11.95 -2.16 -6.46
CA THR A 124 11.78 -3.25 -5.50
C THR A 124 10.35 -3.77 -5.54
N THR A 125 10.19 -5.04 -5.91
CA THR A 125 8.90 -5.74 -5.77
C THR A 125 8.74 -6.21 -4.32
N SER A 126 7.60 -5.92 -3.72
CA SER A 126 7.29 -6.41 -2.36
C SER A 126 7.12 -7.93 -2.35
N SER A 127 7.67 -8.58 -1.33
CA SER A 127 7.36 -9.98 -1.01
C SER A 127 5.96 -10.15 -0.40
N ARG A 128 5.34 -9.05 0.03
CA ARG A 128 4.00 -9.02 0.60
C ARG A 128 2.99 -8.81 -0.52
N THR A 129 2.07 -9.74 -0.66
CA THR A 129 1.01 -9.67 -1.67
C THR A 129 -0.36 -9.66 -1.02
N ILE A 130 -1.35 -9.15 -1.76
CA ILE A 130 -2.76 -9.26 -1.41
C ILE A 130 -3.56 -9.59 -2.67
N GLY A 131 -4.72 -10.22 -2.51
CA GLY A 131 -5.62 -10.42 -3.63
C GLY A 131 -6.01 -9.08 -4.27
N TYR A 132 -5.86 -8.94 -5.58
CA TYR A 132 -6.24 -7.73 -6.31
C TYR A 132 -7.72 -7.33 -6.14
N THR A 133 -8.59 -8.31 -5.84
CA THR A 133 -10.02 -8.08 -5.57
C THR A 133 -10.33 -7.89 -4.08
N SER A 134 -9.34 -8.02 -3.20
CA SER A 134 -9.50 -7.79 -1.77
C SER A 134 -9.67 -6.29 -1.50
N THR A 135 -10.55 -5.95 -0.56
CA THR A 135 -10.79 -4.57 -0.15
C THR A 135 -10.87 -4.47 1.38
N GLY A 136 -10.43 -3.32 1.88
CA GLY A 136 -10.58 -2.96 3.29
C GLY A 136 -9.33 -3.22 4.10
N GLY A 137 -9.48 -3.10 5.41
CA GLY A 137 -8.38 -3.24 6.35
C GLY A 137 -8.31 -4.62 6.98
N TYR A 138 -7.10 -5.04 7.30
CA TYR A 138 -6.77 -6.28 8.01
C TYR A 138 -5.69 -6.02 9.06
N ASP A 139 -5.57 -6.93 10.01
CA ASP A 139 -4.62 -6.80 11.12
C ASP A 139 -3.37 -7.63 10.83
N VAL A 140 -2.21 -7.06 11.14
CA VAL A 140 -0.90 -7.70 10.99
C VAL A 140 -0.24 -7.79 12.36
N THR A 141 0.15 -9.00 12.75
CA THR A 141 0.85 -9.21 14.02
C THR A 141 2.30 -8.73 13.93
N VAL A 142 2.71 -7.94 14.92
CA VAL A 142 4.07 -7.49 15.16
C VAL A 142 4.57 -8.17 16.43
N SER A 143 5.56 -9.03 16.30
CA SER A 143 6.17 -9.72 17.44
C SER A 143 7.69 -9.62 17.36
N GLN A 144 8.30 -8.97 18.35
CA GLN A 144 9.75 -8.79 18.44
C GLN A 144 10.16 -8.53 19.89
N SER A 145 11.37 -8.95 20.26
CA SER A 145 12.01 -8.55 21.51
C SER A 145 13.34 -7.85 21.21
N PHE A 146 13.62 -6.77 21.91
CA PHE A 146 14.83 -5.98 21.73
C PHE A 146 15.28 -5.34 23.04
N LYS A 147 16.54 -4.93 23.07
CA LYS A 147 17.19 -4.31 24.22
C LYS A 147 17.21 -2.78 24.07
N VAL A 148 16.93 -2.08 25.15
CA VAL A 148 16.99 -0.62 25.26
C VAL A 148 17.87 -0.25 26.45
N VAL A 149 18.79 0.68 26.24
CA VAL A 149 19.64 1.20 27.32
C VAL A 149 19.06 2.53 27.80
N ILE A 150 18.80 2.63 29.09
CA ILE A 150 18.34 3.85 29.76
C ILE A 150 19.56 4.51 30.41
N PRO A 151 19.85 5.78 30.10
CA PRO A 151 21.04 6.45 30.60
C PRO A 151 20.95 6.73 32.11
N ALA A 152 22.11 6.75 32.75
CA ALA A 152 22.25 7.06 34.17
C ALA A 152 21.55 8.37 34.57
N ASN A 153 20.99 8.39 35.77
CA ASN A 153 20.33 9.53 36.43
C ASN A 153 19.19 10.17 35.60
N THR A 154 18.60 9.42 34.67
CA THR A 154 17.56 9.94 33.78
C THR A 154 16.34 9.00 33.79
N THR A 155 15.19 9.51 34.22
CA THR A 155 13.91 8.81 34.02
C THR A 155 13.50 8.97 32.56
N CYS A 156 13.20 7.85 31.89
CA CYS A 156 12.91 7.84 30.45
C CYS A 156 11.58 7.15 30.16
N ARG A 157 10.84 7.73 29.20
CA ARG A 157 9.69 7.09 28.55
C ARG A 157 10.14 6.52 27.21
N VAL A 158 9.97 5.21 27.03
CA VAL A 158 10.21 4.52 25.77
C VAL A 158 8.88 4.26 25.08
N GLU A 159 8.77 4.65 23.82
CA GLU A 159 7.59 4.42 22.99
C GLU A 159 7.96 3.68 21.72
N VAL A 160 7.27 2.58 21.46
CA VAL A 160 7.47 1.72 20.30
C VAL A 160 6.37 1.98 19.29
N PHE A 161 6.78 2.15 18.04
CA PHE A 161 5.91 2.47 16.93
C PHE A 161 6.20 1.55 15.75
N LYS A 162 5.14 1.21 15.01
CA LYS A 162 5.27 0.67 13.67
C LYS A 162 5.15 1.81 12.67
N MET A 163 6.18 2.01 11.87
CA MET A 163 6.18 2.99 10.81
C MET A 163 5.10 2.64 9.80
N SER A 164 4.24 3.61 9.50
CA SER A 164 3.01 3.37 8.75
C SER A 164 2.72 4.55 7.84
N TYR A 165 2.19 4.28 6.64
CA TYR A 165 1.89 5.30 5.64
C TYR A 165 0.47 5.14 5.14
N ASN A 166 -0.29 6.23 5.21
CA ASN A 166 -1.53 6.36 4.48
C ASN A 166 -1.19 6.72 3.04
N THR A 167 -1.66 5.91 2.11
CA THR A 167 -1.18 5.94 0.73
C THR A 167 -2.32 5.90 -0.28
N ILE A 168 -2.16 6.71 -1.32
CA ILE A 168 -2.97 6.72 -2.53
C ILE A 168 -1.97 6.73 -3.68
N LEU A 169 -1.94 5.69 -4.51
CA LEU A 169 -0.94 5.54 -5.57
C LEU A 169 -1.60 5.12 -6.87
N THR A 170 -1.14 5.67 -7.98
CA THR A 170 -1.49 5.14 -9.30
C THR A 170 -0.78 3.79 -9.49
N TYR A 171 -1.49 2.78 -9.96
CA TYR A 171 -0.91 1.51 -10.36
C TYR A 171 -1.13 1.21 -11.85
N VAL A 172 -0.26 0.38 -12.42
CA VAL A 172 -0.41 -0.22 -13.74
C VAL A 172 -0.33 -1.74 -13.58
N ALA A 173 -1.44 -2.43 -13.83
CA ALA A 173 -1.52 -3.88 -13.77
C ALA A 173 -1.40 -4.46 -15.18
N THR A 174 -0.55 -5.48 -15.35
CA THR A 174 -0.49 -6.28 -16.59
C THR A 174 -1.30 -7.55 -16.40
N LEU A 175 -2.33 -7.72 -17.21
CA LEU A 175 -3.21 -8.88 -17.22
C LEU A 175 -2.91 -9.74 -18.43
N GLU A 176 -2.96 -11.06 -18.24
CA GLU A 176 -2.81 -12.04 -19.30
C GLU A 176 -4.05 -12.92 -19.38
N LYS A 177 -4.55 -13.14 -20.60
CA LYS A 177 -5.66 -14.05 -20.85
C LYS A 177 -5.20 -15.50 -20.65
N ALA A 178 -5.94 -16.28 -19.88
CA ALA A 178 -5.61 -17.64 -19.50
C ALA A 178 -6.29 -18.70 -20.39
N ASP A 179 -7.33 -18.33 -21.14
CA ASP A 179 -8.20 -19.26 -21.86
C ASP A 179 -8.39 -18.93 -23.37
N GLY A 180 -8.83 -19.94 -24.12
CA GLY A 180 -9.20 -19.82 -25.53
C GLY A 180 -8.03 -19.60 -26.50
N ALA A 181 -8.37 -19.26 -27.75
CA ALA A 181 -7.40 -19.05 -28.83
C ALA A 181 -6.46 -17.84 -28.61
N GLU A 182 -6.83 -16.96 -27.69
CA GLU A 182 -6.15 -15.72 -27.37
C GLU A 182 -5.35 -15.83 -26.05
N ALA A 183 -5.22 -17.04 -25.50
CA ALA A 183 -4.43 -17.30 -24.30
C ALA A 183 -2.97 -16.83 -24.47
N GLY A 184 -2.40 -16.27 -23.41
CA GLY A 184 -1.07 -15.67 -23.40
C GLY A 184 -1.01 -14.22 -23.91
N ARG A 185 -2.10 -13.68 -24.48
CA ARG A 185 -2.15 -12.25 -24.83
C ARG A 185 -2.27 -11.39 -23.59
N LYS A 186 -1.51 -10.28 -23.58
CA LYS A 186 -1.40 -9.35 -22.46
C LYS A 186 -1.98 -7.99 -22.79
N PHE A 187 -2.55 -7.35 -21.78
CA PHE A 187 -2.91 -5.93 -21.83
C PHE A 187 -2.65 -5.28 -20.48
N ARG A 188 -2.56 -3.96 -20.47
CA ARG A 188 -2.32 -3.16 -19.26
C ARG A 188 -3.56 -2.36 -18.90
N ILE A 189 -3.86 -2.30 -17.61
CA ILE A 189 -4.89 -1.42 -17.04
C ILE A 189 -4.24 -0.49 -16.02
N ARG A 190 -4.82 0.70 -15.87
CA ARG A 190 -4.41 1.67 -14.87
C ARG A 190 -5.52 1.83 -13.83
N GLY A 191 -5.13 1.96 -12.57
CA GLY A 191 -6.05 2.28 -11.49
C GLY A 191 -5.37 3.09 -10.40
N GLN A 192 -6.10 3.28 -9.31
CA GLN A 192 -5.63 3.88 -8.09
C GLN A 192 -5.72 2.84 -6.97
N TRP A 193 -4.63 2.64 -6.26
CA TRP A 193 -4.57 1.82 -5.07
C TRP A 193 -4.58 2.73 -3.85
N GLU A 194 -5.42 2.41 -2.88
CA GLU A 194 -5.52 3.10 -1.61
C GLU A 194 -5.28 2.10 -0.48
N GLY A 195 -4.40 2.46 0.45
CA GLY A 195 -4.05 1.55 1.53
C GLY A 195 -3.26 2.20 2.65
N ILE A 196 -3.14 1.43 3.73
CA ILE A 196 -2.22 1.66 4.83
C ILE A 196 -1.19 0.55 4.77
N ILE A 197 0.07 0.93 4.57
CA ILE A 197 1.21 0.00 4.60
C ILE A 197 2.06 0.28 5.83
N THR A 198 2.53 -0.79 6.47
CA THR A 198 3.55 -0.69 7.51
C THR A 198 4.90 -1.19 7.04
N THR A 199 5.98 -0.58 7.55
CA THR A 199 7.36 -0.87 7.15
C THR A 199 8.17 -1.33 8.35
N PHE A 200 8.88 -0.42 9.01
CA PHE A 200 9.84 -0.73 10.07
C PHE A 200 9.24 -0.60 11.46
N LEU A 201 9.65 -1.46 12.40
CA LEU A 201 9.48 -1.22 13.83
C LEU A 201 10.59 -0.28 14.31
N TYR A 202 10.23 0.70 15.13
CA TYR A 202 11.20 1.60 15.73
C TYR A 202 10.74 2.02 17.12
N TYR A 203 11.65 2.54 17.94
CA TYR A 203 11.30 3.14 19.22
C TYR A 203 11.92 4.52 19.38
N ASN A 204 11.26 5.34 20.18
CA ASN A 204 11.75 6.62 20.66
C ASN A 204 12.02 6.53 22.16
N ILE A 205 13.09 7.16 22.62
CA ILE A 205 13.36 7.39 24.04
C ILE A 205 13.19 8.88 24.30
N TYR A 206 12.30 9.21 25.21
CA TYR A 206 12.10 10.57 25.70
C TYR A 206 12.60 10.65 27.14
N ARG A 207 13.20 11.78 27.51
CA ARG A 207 13.33 12.13 28.93
C ARG A 207 11.94 12.46 29.46
N ASP A 208 11.59 11.85 30.60
CA ASP A 208 10.22 11.92 31.11
C ASP A 208 9.88 13.31 31.69
N GLU A 209 10.89 14.01 32.23
CA GLU A 209 10.73 15.32 32.87
C GLU A 209 10.27 16.42 31.91
N ASP A 210 10.85 16.48 30.72
CA ASP A 210 10.68 17.58 29.75
C ASP A 210 10.14 17.13 28.39
N ASN A 211 9.92 15.82 28.20
CA ASN A 211 9.58 15.19 26.92
C ASN A 211 10.63 15.43 25.82
N GLU A 212 11.89 15.71 26.17
CA GLU A 212 12.98 15.81 25.19
C GLU A 212 13.18 14.44 24.53
N LEU A 213 13.11 14.41 23.20
CA LEU A 213 13.48 13.22 22.43
C LEU A 213 15.00 13.04 22.51
N LEU A 214 15.44 12.00 23.22
CA LEU A 214 16.84 11.67 23.37
C LEU A 214 17.35 10.87 22.15
N TYR A 215 16.56 9.90 21.70
CA TYR A 215 16.98 9.00 20.62
C TYR A 215 15.80 8.33 19.91
N THR A 216 16.00 8.03 18.62
CA THR A 216 15.13 7.17 17.80
C THR A 216 15.96 6.01 17.27
N ARG A 217 15.49 4.77 17.44
CA ARG A 217 16.13 3.56 16.88
C ARG A 217 15.19 2.78 16.01
N ILE A 218 15.64 2.40 14.83
CA ILE A 218 14.94 1.47 13.94
C ILE A 218 15.44 0.06 14.25
N LEU A 219 14.51 -0.88 14.43
CA LEU A 219 14.79 -2.25 14.90
C LEU A 219 14.96 -3.26 13.76
N ASP A 220 14.42 -2.94 12.58
CA ASP A 220 14.40 -3.81 11.40
C ASP A 220 15.56 -3.52 10.42
N MET A 221 16.44 -2.58 10.74
CA MET A 221 17.72 -2.39 10.05
C MET A 221 18.82 -2.97 10.93
N GLU A 222 19.21 -4.22 10.68
CA GLU A 222 20.43 -4.77 11.27
C GLU A 222 21.65 -4.00 10.72
N GLU A 223 22.56 -3.65 11.63
CA GLU A 223 23.96 -3.29 11.31
C GLU A 223 24.76 -4.52 10.87
#